data_AF-A0A453FMN8-F1
#
_entry.id   AF-A0A453FMN8-F1
#
_cell.length_a   1.000
_cell.length_b   1.000
_cell.length_c   1.000
_cell.angle_alpha   90.00
_cell.angle_beta   90.00
_cell.angle_gamma   90.00
#
_symmetry.space_group_name_H-M   'P 1'
#
loop_
_entity.id
_entity.type
_entity.pdbx_description
1 polymer ?
#
loop_
_entity_poly.entity_id
_entity_poly.type
_entity_poly.pdbx_seq_one_letter_code
_entity_poly.pdbx_strand_id
1 'polypeptide(L)'
;MMSSTGHVFYGDLRSHERVSIPFSTFMHSCKSYLGGLNAADDSSKDKGIGEEPTCSEEMCSASLENSEQLYLAQVSILNTENKERCSLEVLKEDIQEPIFLKGRPFSSINFWMSRAHMRSSTHYDPHHNLLCVVAGCKKVTLWSPSASPFLYPMPVYGEASNHSCVSIEEPDYSSYTRAKYMKEYSERVVLNCGDALFIPEGWYHQVDSDDLTIAINFWWKSRIMTEMLEHMDAYYLRRILRSEDWWIQRWTK
;
A
#
# COMPACT_ATOMS: atom_id res chain seq x y z
N MET A 1 -4.16 13.68 -27.21
CA MET A 1 -3.75 14.70 -26.21
C MET A 1 -3.55 13.98 -24.88
N MET A 2 -2.30 13.80 -24.45
CA MET A 2 -2.01 13.18 -23.16
C MET A 2 -2.28 14.20 -22.06
N SER A 3 -3.14 13.85 -21.09
CA SER A 3 -3.48 14.71 -19.96
C SER A 3 -2.24 14.93 -19.08
N SER A 4 -1.83 16.18 -18.92
CA SER A 4 -0.59 16.59 -18.24
C SER A 4 -0.76 16.93 -16.75
N THR A 5 -1.84 16.50 -16.10
CA THR A 5 -2.08 16.82 -14.69
C THR A 5 -2.79 15.66 -13.99
N GLY A 6 -2.02 14.63 -13.66
CA GLY A 6 -2.42 13.64 -12.66
C GLY A 6 -1.76 14.00 -11.33
N HIS A 7 -2.53 13.99 -10.24
CA HIS A 7 -1.98 13.99 -8.89
C HIS A 7 -1.33 12.62 -8.66
N VAL A 8 -0.02 12.61 -8.59
CA VAL A 8 0.78 11.40 -8.37
C VAL A 8 1.52 11.62 -7.05
N PHE A 9 1.44 10.63 -6.17
CA PHE A 9 2.11 10.64 -4.87
C PHE A 9 3.41 9.85 -5.00
N TYR A 10 4.50 10.40 -4.49
CA TYR A 10 5.88 9.93 -4.69
C TYR A 10 6.64 9.95 -3.35
N GLY A 11 7.62 9.06 -3.15
CA GLY A 11 8.57 9.08 -2.02
C GLY A 11 8.43 7.93 -1.01
N ASP A 12 9.37 7.84 -0.06
CA ASP A 12 9.34 6.86 1.05
C ASP A 12 8.02 7.03 1.83
N LEU A 13 7.22 5.96 1.89
CA LEU A 13 5.93 5.91 2.61
C LEU A 13 6.06 6.30 4.09
N ARG A 14 7.27 6.24 4.65
CA ARG A 14 7.55 6.61 6.03
C ARG A 14 7.83 8.10 6.21
N SER A 15 8.32 8.81 5.20
CA SER A 15 8.69 10.23 5.31
C SER A 15 7.59 11.20 4.86
N HIS A 16 6.55 10.72 4.16
CA HIS A 16 5.48 11.55 3.56
C HIS A 16 6.01 12.66 2.63
N GLU A 17 7.26 12.57 2.16
CA GLU A 17 7.92 13.60 1.37
C GLU A 17 7.63 13.41 -0.13
N ARG A 18 6.92 14.39 -0.74
CA ARG A 18 6.44 14.31 -2.12
C ARG A 18 7.55 14.70 -3.11
N VAL A 19 7.91 13.79 -4.03
CA VAL A 19 8.90 14.04 -5.11
C VAL A 19 8.24 14.17 -6.49
N SER A 20 8.07 15.37 -7.04
CA SER A 20 7.37 15.58 -8.32
C SER A 20 8.09 15.02 -9.57
N ILE A 21 7.88 13.75 -9.95
CA ILE A 21 8.38 13.18 -11.23
C ILE A 21 7.25 12.79 -12.20
N PRO A 22 7.19 13.22 -13.47
CA PRO A 22 6.06 12.86 -14.35
C PRO A 22 5.73 11.36 -14.40
N PHE A 23 4.45 10.98 -14.45
CA PHE A 23 4.01 9.58 -14.52
C PHE A 23 4.69 8.80 -15.66
N SER A 24 4.91 9.45 -16.82
CA SER A 24 5.64 8.88 -17.95
C SER A 24 7.08 8.50 -17.59
N THR A 25 7.76 9.30 -16.74
CA THR A 25 9.12 9.03 -16.26
C THR A 25 9.14 7.81 -15.36
N PHE A 26 8.16 7.69 -14.46
CA PHE A 26 8.00 6.49 -13.63
C PHE A 26 7.77 5.23 -14.48
N MET A 27 6.86 5.30 -15.46
CA MET A 27 6.58 4.17 -16.35
C MET A 27 7.79 3.81 -17.21
N HIS A 28 8.54 4.79 -17.69
CA HIS A 28 9.79 4.55 -18.43
C HIS A 28 10.81 3.86 -17.54
N SER A 29 10.97 4.31 -16.31
CA SER A 29 11.87 3.72 -15.31
C SER A 29 11.53 2.25 -15.02
N CYS A 30 10.25 1.92 -14.88
CA CYS A 30 9.79 0.53 -14.70
C CYS A 30 10.05 -0.33 -15.94
N LYS A 31 9.80 0.21 -17.15
CA LYS A 31 10.07 -0.49 -18.42
C LYS A 31 11.57 -0.75 -18.63
N SER A 32 12.43 0.22 -18.33
CA SER A 32 13.88 0.06 -18.42
C SER A 32 14.38 -1.02 -17.46
N TYR A 33 13.87 -1.06 -16.23
CA TYR A 33 14.21 -2.09 -15.24
C TYR A 33 13.77 -3.49 -15.70
N LEU A 34 12.54 -3.62 -16.23
CA LEU A 34 12.06 -4.86 -16.87
C LEU A 34 12.95 -5.30 -18.05
N GLY A 35 13.36 -4.36 -18.91
CA GLY A 35 14.25 -4.63 -20.03
C GLY A 35 15.63 -5.12 -19.59
N GLY A 36 16.18 -4.56 -18.51
CA GLY A 36 17.45 -4.98 -17.92
C GLY A 36 17.39 -6.38 -17.31
N LEU A 37 16.30 -6.72 -16.61
CA LEU A 37 16.08 -8.07 -16.08
C LEU A 37 16.05 -9.12 -17.20
N ASN A 38 15.31 -8.86 -18.28
CA ASN A 38 15.22 -9.78 -19.41
C ASN A 38 16.58 -9.95 -20.12
N ALA A 39 17.36 -8.88 -20.27
CA ALA A 39 18.69 -8.94 -20.86
C ALA A 39 19.70 -9.70 -19.98
N ALA A 40 19.61 -9.55 -18.65
CA ALA A 40 20.44 -10.29 -17.71
C ALA A 40 20.12 -11.79 -17.72
N ASP A 41 18.84 -12.16 -17.84
CA ASP A 41 18.39 -13.54 -17.90
C ASP A 41 18.82 -14.23 -19.21
N ASP A 42 18.81 -13.51 -20.34
CA ASP A 42 19.34 -13.99 -21.63
C ASP A 42 20.88 -14.08 -21.66
N SER A 43 21.58 -13.17 -20.95
CA SER A 43 23.06 -13.20 -20.85
C SER A 43 23.62 -14.37 -20.04
N SER A 44 22.76 -15.10 -19.31
CA SER A 44 23.14 -16.30 -18.56
C SER A 44 23.33 -17.55 -19.42
N LYS A 45 23.04 -17.48 -20.74
CA LYS A 45 23.12 -18.61 -21.67
C LYS A 45 24.28 -18.59 -22.66
N ASP A 46 25.13 -17.57 -22.68
CA ASP A 46 26.27 -17.56 -23.61
C ASP A 46 27.48 -16.81 -23.03
N LYS A 47 28.41 -17.55 -22.42
CA LYS A 47 29.75 -17.03 -22.09
C LYS A 47 30.75 -17.49 -23.15
N GLY A 48 30.77 -16.77 -24.26
CA GLY A 48 31.89 -16.70 -25.20
C GLY A 48 32.76 -15.47 -24.88
N ILE A 49 34.06 -15.68 -24.74
CA ILE A 49 35.09 -14.70 -24.38
C ILE A 49 35.28 -13.67 -25.52
N GLY A 50 35.37 -12.37 -25.20
CA GLY A 50 35.88 -11.37 -26.16
C GLY A 50 35.68 -9.90 -25.77
N GLU A 51 36.72 -9.33 -25.14
CA GLU A 51 37.27 -7.96 -25.21
C GLU A 51 36.39 -6.69 -25.05
N GLU A 52 36.84 -5.83 -24.13
CA GLU A 52 36.36 -4.46 -23.85
C GLU A 52 36.53 -3.50 -25.06
N PRO A 53 35.71 -2.44 -25.09
CA PRO A 53 36.34 -1.12 -25.23
C PRO A 53 35.81 -0.08 -24.24
N THR A 54 36.77 0.67 -23.69
CA THR A 54 36.64 1.91 -22.93
C THR A 54 36.01 3.05 -23.74
N CYS A 55 35.06 3.79 -23.17
CA CYS A 55 34.90 5.22 -23.42
C CYS A 55 34.20 5.93 -22.26
N SER A 56 34.68 7.14 -21.99
CA SER A 56 34.42 8.05 -20.86
C SER A 56 32.95 8.45 -20.66
N GLU A 57 32.41 8.20 -19.47
CA GLU A 57 31.13 8.75 -18.97
C GLU A 57 31.24 9.22 -17.51
N GLU A 58 32.14 10.16 -17.22
CA GLU A 58 32.08 10.93 -15.97
C GLU A 58 31.34 12.23 -16.23
N MET A 59 30.00 12.22 -16.13
CA MET A 59 29.18 13.41 -15.76
C MET A 59 27.65 13.16 -15.69
N CYS A 60 27.15 11.92 -15.72
CA CYS A 60 25.71 11.62 -15.60
C CYS A 60 25.34 10.59 -14.51
N SER A 61 26.26 10.24 -13.60
CA SER A 61 26.02 9.17 -12.61
C SER A 61 25.36 9.62 -11.31
N ALA A 62 25.37 10.91 -10.97
CA ALA A 62 24.95 11.36 -9.63
C ALA A 62 23.44 11.66 -9.47
N SER A 63 22.62 11.58 -10.53
CA SER A 63 21.18 11.93 -10.46
C SER A 63 20.22 10.73 -10.58
N LEU A 64 20.73 9.52 -10.77
CA LEU A 64 19.94 8.29 -10.91
C LEU A 64 19.91 7.43 -9.64
N GLU A 65 20.86 7.60 -8.72
CA GLU A 65 20.95 6.79 -7.50
C GLU A 65 19.77 7.01 -6.53
N ASN A 66 19.12 8.18 -6.56
CA ASN A 66 17.97 8.47 -5.70
C ASN A 66 16.61 8.11 -6.34
N SER A 67 16.64 7.57 -7.57
CA SER A 67 15.44 7.16 -8.32
C SER A 67 15.01 5.73 -7.96
N GLU A 68 15.80 4.98 -7.19
CA GLU A 68 15.57 3.54 -6.99
C GLU A 68 14.30 3.19 -6.20
N GLN A 69 13.82 4.06 -5.32
CA GLN A 69 12.65 3.79 -4.48
C GLN A 69 11.41 4.58 -4.94
N LEU A 70 10.92 4.26 -6.14
CA LEU A 70 9.68 4.88 -6.64
C LEU A 70 8.45 4.04 -6.32
N TYR A 71 7.44 4.70 -5.78
CA TYR A 71 6.15 4.12 -5.42
C TYR A 71 5.02 5.04 -5.82
N LEU A 72 4.00 4.46 -6.44
CA LEU A 72 2.69 5.06 -6.66
C LEU A 72 1.76 4.57 -5.56
N ALA A 73 1.38 5.49 -4.67
CA ALA A 73 0.46 5.24 -3.58
C ALA A 73 -0.94 5.76 -3.91
N GLN A 74 -1.95 4.91 -3.75
CA GLN A 74 -3.36 5.31 -3.68
C GLN A 74 -3.81 6.24 -4.82
N VAL A 75 -3.35 5.97 -6.06
CA VAL A 75 -3.71 6.81 -7.20
C VAL A 75 -5.13 6.49 -7.63
N SER A 76 -6.02 7.48 -7.55
CA SER A 76 -7.46 7.25 -7.74
C SER A 76 -7.83 6.90 -9.18
N ILE A 77 -8.48 5.75 -9.34
CA ILE A 77 -9.23 5.34 -10.54
C ILE A 77 -10.69 5.76 -10.42
N LEU A 78 -11.26 5.62 -9.22
CA LEU A 78 -12.60 6.08 -8.85
C LEU A 78 -12.54 6.69 -7.45
N ASN A 79 -13.17 7.84 -7.25
CA ASN A 79 -13.41 8.41 -5.93
C ASN A 79 -14.79 9.08 -5.93
N THR A 80 -15.67 8.63 -5.03
CA THR A 80 -17.01 9.20 -4.89
C THR A 80 -17.13 10.17 -3.73
N GLU A 81 -16.14 10.19 -2.83
CA GLU A 81 -16.12 11.02 -1.63
C GLU A 81 -15.57 12.43 -1.93
N ASN A 82 -14.67 12.54 -2.92
CA ASN A 82 -14.13 13.82 -3.38
C ASN A 82 -14.44 14.05 -4.86
N LYS A 83 -14.80 15.28 -5.24
CA LYS A 83 -15.16 15.66 -6.62
C LYS A 83 -13.95 15.93 -7.52
N GLU A 84 -12.77 15.55 -7.07
CA GLU A 84 -11.54 15.72 -7.83
C GLU A 84 -11.47 14.75 -9.02
N ARG A 85 -10.79 15.18 -10.09
CA ARG A 85 -10.63 14.36 -11.28
C ARG A 85 -9.72 13.17 -10.97
N CYS A 86 -10.19 11.97 -11.26
CA CYS A 86 -9.40 10.75 -11.15
C CYS A 86 -8.38 10.68 -12.30
N SER A 87 -7.09 10.60 -11.97
CA SER A 87 -6.00 10.63 -12.96
C SER A 87 -5.92 9.35 -13.80
N LEU A 88 -6.39 8.24 -13.25
CA LEU A 88 -6.36 6.91 -13.87
C LEU A 88 -7.76 6.34 -14.15
N GLU A 89 -8.77 7.20 -14.33
CA GLU A 89 -10.15 6.79 -14.62
C GLU A 89 -10.27 5.86 -15.83
N VAL A 90 -9.39 6.02 -16.83
CA VAL A 90 -9.32 5.18 -18.03
C VAL A 90 -9.12 3.69 -17.71
N LEU A 91 -8.42 3.36 -16.61
CA LEU A 91 -8.19 1.97 -16.21
C LEU A 91 -9.46 1.26 -15.72
N LYS A 92 -10.56 2.00 -15.51
CA LYS A 92 -11.83 1.40 -15.11
C LYS A 92 -12.35 0.38 -16.14
N GLU A 93 -12.01 0.56 -17.42
CA GLU A 93 -12.37 -0.36 -18.50
C GLU A 93 -11.61 -1.70 -18.41
N ASP A 94 -10.43 -1.70 -17.78
CA ASP A 94 -9.57 -2.87 -17.63
C ASP A 94 -9.86 -3.66 -16.34
N ILE A 95 -10.70 -3.11 -15.44
CA ILE A 95 -10.94 -3.67 -14.11
C ILE A 95 -12.31 -4.32 -14.07
N GLN A 96 -12.31 -5.62 -13.79
CA GLN A 96 -13.55 -6.33 -13.49
C GLN A 96 -13.87 -6.22 -12.00
N GLU A 97 -15.05 -5.68 -11.69
CA GLU A 97 -15.53 -5.62 -10.32
C GLU A 97 -15.76 -7.04 -9.75
N PRO A 98 -15.24 -7.35 -8.55
CA PRO A 98 -15.48 -8.64 -7.90
C PRO A 98 -16.98 -8.91 -7.73
N ILE A 99 -17.43 -10.09 -8.16
CA ILE A 99 -18.86 -10.44 -8.23
C ILE A 99 -19.59 -10.26 -6.89
N PHE A 100 -18.92 -10.54 -5.77
CA PHE A 100 -19.50 -10.41 -4.42
C PHE A 100 -19.59 -8.96 -3.91
N LEU A 101 -18.93 -8.03 -4.59
CA LEU A 101 -19.05 -6.58 -4.34
C LEU A 101 -20.07 -5.91 -5.25
N LYS A 102 -20.55 -6.61 -6.28
CA LYS A 102 -21.46 -6.07 -7.29
C LYS A 102 -22.65 -5.33 -6.68
N GLY A 103 -22.80 -4.07 -7.07
CA GLY A 103 -23.90 -3.21 -6.64
C GLY A 103 -23.70 -2.55 -5.28
N ARG A 104 -22.55 -2.75 -4.62
CA ARG A 104 -22.17 -1.96 -3.45
C ARG A 104 -21.63 -0.61 -3.90
N PRO A 105 -21.96 0.48 -3.20
CA PRO A 105 -21.36 1.77 -3.48
C PRO A 105 -19.90 1.77 -3.00
N PHE A 106 -18.95 1.85 -3.93
CA PHE A 106 -17.55 2.07 -3.58
C PHE A 106 -17.33 3.52 -3.18
N SER A 107 -16.54 3.72 -2.13
CA SER A 107 -15.94 5.01 -1.76
C SER A 107 -14.82 5.37 -2.73
N SER A 108 -13.93 4.41 -3.00
CA SER A 108 -12.84 4.58 -3.96
C SER A 108 -12.33 3.27 -4.55
N ILE A 109 -11.67 3.38 -5.70
CA ILE A 109 -10.84 2.33 -6.31
C ILE A 109 -9.49 2.97 -6.55
N ASN A 110 -8.43 2.41 -5.94
CA ASN A 110 -7.10 3.01 -6.01
C ASN A 110 -6.08 2.05 -6.63
N PHE A 111 -5.17 2.64 -7.40
CA PHE A 111 -4.06 1.98 -8.05
C PHE A 111 -2.78 2.13 -7.22
N TRP A 112 -2.02 1.05 -7.14
CA TRP A 112 -0.76 0.95 -6.42
C TRP A 112 0.30 0.33 -7.31
N MET A 113 1.49 0.93 -7.36
CA MET A 113 2.61 0.35 -8.10
C MET A 113 3.95 0.66 -7.45
N SER A 114 4.77 -0.35 -7.21
CA SER A 114 6.14 -0.20 -6.70
C SER A 114 7.15 -0.55 -7.77
N ARG A 115 8.24 0.23 -7.87
CA ARG A 115 9.41 -0.15 -8.68
C ARG A 115 10.42 -0.96 -7.87
N ALA A 116 10.51 -0.70 -6.57
CA ALA A 116 11.41 -1.37 -5.64
C ALA A 116 10.65 -1.97 -4.45
N HIS A 117 11.39 -2.68 -3.59
CA HIS A 117 10.90 -3.15 -2.30
C HIS A 117 10.40 -1.97 -1.48
N MET A 118 9.12 -2.01 -1.11
CA MET A 118 8.46 -0.94 -0.36
C MET A 118 7.70 -1.52 0.82
N ARG A 119 7.79 -0.82 1.96
CA ARG A 119 7.02 -1.14 3.17
C ARG A 119 6.10 0.02 3.51
N SER A 120 4.80 -0.25 3.65
CA SER A 120 3.87 0.71 4.23
C SER A 120 4.09 0.85 5.73
N SER A 121 3.70 1.99 6.29
CA SER A 121 3.51 2.09 7.74
C SER A 121 2.34 1.20 8.19
N THR A 122 2.33 0.81 9.46
CA THR A 122 1.22 0.05 10.05
C THR A 122 0.07 0.99 10.37
N HIS A 123 -1.08 0.78 9.75
CA HIS A 123 -2.25 1.65 9.90
C HIS A 123 -3.55 0.86 9.73
N TYR A 124 -4.68 1.50 10.04
CA TYR A 124 -6.01 0.97 9.72
C TYR A 124 -6.80 1.98 8.91
N ASP A 125 -7.75 1.49 8.11
CA ASP A 125 -8.61 2.33 7.28
C ASP A 125 -10.04 2.38 7.85
N PRO A 126 -10.75 3.50 7.65
CA PRO A 126 -12.18 3.64 7.95
C PRO A 126 -13.06 3.07 6.82
N HIS A 127 -12.58 2.05 6.11
CA HIS A 127 -13.29 1.39 5.02
C HIS A 127 -13.02 -0.10 5.07
N HIS A 128 -13.99 -0.90 4.61
CA HIS A 128 -13.68 -2.24 4.14
C HIS A 128 -12.79 -2.14 2.90
N ASN A 129 -11.83 -3.06 2.80
CA ASN A 129 -10.85 -3.04 1.73
C ASN A 129 -10.71 -4.41 1.08
N LEU A 130 -10.75 -4.46 -0.25
CA LEU A 130 -10.32 -5.63 -1.00
C LEU A 130 -9.06 -5.27 -1.78
N LEU A 131 -7.91 -5.80 -1.37
CA LEU A 131 -6.63 -5.62 -2.03
C LEU A 131 -6.39 -6.75 -3.03
N CYS A 132 -6.37 -6.44 -4.32
CA CYS A 132 -6.11 -7.38 -5.41
C CYS A 132 -4.71 -7.16 -5.98
N VAL A 133 -3.88 -8.21 -6.04
CA VAL A 133 -2.55 -8.15 -6.65
C VAL A 133 -2.66 -8.46 -8.14
N VAL A 134 -2.33 -7.48 -8.98
CA VAL A 134 -2.40 -7.59 -10.44
C VAL A 134 -1.10 -8.14 -11.02
N ALA A 135 0.04 -7.79 -10.41
CA ALA A 135 1.35 -8.30 -10.77
C ALA A 135 2.30 -8.22 -9.56
N GLY A 136 3.30 -9.10 -9.51
CA GLY A 136 4.25 -9.16 -8.41
C GLY A 136 3.70 -9.86 -7.17
N CYS A 137 4.21 -9.48 -6.01
CA CYS A 137 3.93 -10.13 -4.73
C CYS A 137 3.83 -9.09 -3.60
N LYS A 138 2.85 -9.29 -2.72
CA LYS A 138 2.69 -8.50 -1.49
C LYS A 138 2.64 -9.41 -0.28
N LYS A 139 3.31 -9.03 0.80
CA LYS A 139 3.21 -9.69 2.11
C LYS A 139 2.46 -8.77 3.05
N VAL A 140 1.29 -9.18 3.49
CA VAL A 140 0.42 -8.36 4.35
C VAL A 140 0.42 -8.97 5.75
N THR A 141 0.77 -8.15 6.74
CA THR A 141 0.60 -8.49 8.16
C THR A 141 -0.63 -7.77 8.68
N LEU A 142 -1.52 -8.49 9.36
CA LEU A 142 -2.84 -8.04 9.81
C LEU A 142 -2.95 -8.16 11.32
N TRP A 143 -3.64 -7.20 11.93
CA TRP A 143 -4.07 -7.28 13.33
C TRP A 143 -5.53 -6.85 13.46
N SER A 144 -6.28 -7.60 14.27
CA SER A 144 -7.65 -7.22 14.62
C SER A 144 -7.69 -5.89 15.41
N PRO A 145 -8.81 -5.16 15.38
CA PRO A 145 -9.03 -3.97 16.20
C PRO A 145 -8.71 -4.18 17.70
N SER A 146 -8.91 -5.39 18.23
CA SER A 146 -8.57 -5.75 19.61
C SER A 146 -7.08 -5.63 19.95
N ALA A 147 -6.19 -5.77 18.97
CA ALA A 147 -4.73 -5.69 19.14
C ALA A 147 -4.21 -4.25 19.21
N SER A 148 -5.06 -3.24 19.00
CA SER A 148 -4.72 -1.81 19.04
C SER A 148 -3.86 -1.40 20.26
N PRO A 149 -4.06 -1.93 21.50
CA PRO A 149 -3.20 -1.59 22.65
C PRO A 149 -1.73 -1.99 22.50
N PHE A 150 -1.43 -3.01 21.68
CA PHE A 150 -0.08 -3.48 21.38
C PHE A 150 0.59 -2.68 20.26
N LEU A 151 -0.21 -2.03 19.41
CA LEU A 151 0.25 -1.23 18.27
C LEU A 151 0.41 0.25 18.59
N TYR A 152 -0.03 0.73 19.76
CA TYR A 152 0.11 2.14 20.19
C TYR A 152 -0.28 3.14 19.09
N PRO A 153 -1.58 3.39 18.89
CA PRO A 153 -2.03 4.30 17.84
C PRO A 153 -1.47 5.70 18.08
N MET A 154 -1.15 6.40 17.00
CA MET A 154 -0.71 7.79 17.01
C MET A 154 -1.75 8.70 17.68
N PRO A 155 -1.32 9.88 18.20
CA PRO A 155 -2.23 10.80 18.86
C PRO A 155 -3.41 11.22 17.98
N VAL A 156 -4.59 11.34 18.59
CA VAL A 156 -5.87 11.62 17.89
C VAL A 156 -5.84 12.96 17.14
N TYR A 157 -5.10 13.94 17.67
CA TYR A 157 -4.98 15.28 17.10
C TYR A 157 -3.92 15.40 15.98
N GLY A 158 -3.28 14.29 15.58
CA GLY A 158 -2.34 14.26 14.47
C GLY A 158 -2.97 13.78 13.16
N GLU A 159 -2.40 14.18 12.03
CA GLU A 159 -2.85 13.78 10.68
C GLU A 159 -2.74 12.25 10.44
N ALA A 160 -1.89 11.56 11.19
CA ALA A 160 -1.67 10.12 11.09
C ALA A 160 -2.30 9.33 12.25
N SER A 161 -3.40 9.80 12.83
CA SER A 161 -4.02 9.19 14.04
C SER A 161 -4.47 7.72 13.88
N ASN A 162 -4.60 7.26 12.63
CA ASN A 162 -4.88 5.87 12.28
C ASN A 162 -3.62 4.99 12.12
N HIS A 163 -2.42 5.56 12.27
CA HIS A 163 -1.15 4.84 12.21
C HIS A 163 -0.68 4.36 13.59
N SER A 164 0.20 3.37 13.59
CA SER A 164 0.92 2.88 14.77
C SER A 164 2.16 3.75 15.05
N CYS A 165 2.47 3.97 16.33
CA CYS A 165 3.74 4.54 16.77
C CYS A 165 4.91 3.54 16.70
N VAL A 166 4.64 2.25 16.47
CA VAL A 166 5.60 1.16 16.61
C VAL A 166 6.03 0.65 15.24
N SER A 167 7.33 0.70 14.97
CA SER A 167 7.93 0.00 13.84
C SER A 167 7.89 -1.52 14.06
N ILE A 168 7.55 -2.30 13.04
CA ILE A 168 7.54 -3.77 13.13
C ILE A 168 8.96 -4.35 13.09
N GLU A 169 9.87 -3.74 12.33
CA GLU A 169 11.24 -4.23 12.14
C GLU A 169 12.08 -4.04 13.40
N GLU A 170 12.03 -2.83 13.95
CA GLU A 170 12.82 -2.42 15.09
C GLU A 170 11.93 -1.74 16.14
N PRO A 171 11.10 -2.52 16.87
CA PRO A 171 10.21 -1.95 17.86
C PRO A 171 11.00 -1.45 19.08
N ASP A 172 10.80 -0.19 19.48
CA ASP A 172 11.28 0.31 20.76
C ASP A 172 10.41 -0.23 21.92
N TYR A 173 10.78 -1.42 22.41
CA TYR A 173 10.08 -2.04 23.54
C TYR A 173 10.30 -1.34 24.89
N SER A 174 11.21 -0.36 24.97
CA SER A 174 11.40 0.42 26.20
C SER A 174 10.29 1.45 26.36
N SER A 175 9.98 2.19 25.29
CA SER A 175 8.86 3.13 25.23
C SER A 175 7.52 2.42 25.04
N TYR A 176 7.49 1.32 24.28
CA TYR A 176 6.29 0.59 23.89
C TYR A 176 6.28 -0.84 24.45
N THR A 177 6.28 -0.98 25.76
CA THR A 177 6.41 -2.28 26.45
C THR A 177 5.41 -3.36 26.03
N ARG A 178 4.16 -2.99 25.71
CA ARG A 178 3.12 -3.93 25.24
C ARG A 178 3.35 -4.41 23.81
N ALA A 179 4.19 -3.72 23.02
CA ALA A 179 4.48 -4.07 21.65
C ALA A 179 5.19 -5.43 21.53
N LYS A 180 5.78 -5.93 22.63
CA LYS A 180 6.36 -7.28 22.73
C LYS A 180 5.35 -8.38 22.33
N TYR A 181 4.07 -8.14 22.57
CA TYR A 181 3.00 -9.09 22.25
C TYR A 181 2.42 -8.87 20.84
N MET A 182 2.84 -7.85 20.07
CA MET A 182 2.20 -7.53 18.79
C MET A 182 2.19 -8.70 17.81
N LYS A 183 3.26 -9.51 17.81
CA LYS A 183 3.44 -10.63 16.88
C LYS A 183 2.52 -11.81 17.22
N GLU A 184 2.12 -11.95 18.49
CA GLU A 184 1.19 -13.01 18.93
C GLU A 184 -0.25 -12.75 18.46
N TYR A 185 -0.57 -11.50 18.13
CA TYR A 185 -1.90 -11.06 17.66
C TYR A 185 -1.88 -10.69 16.18
N SER A 186 -0.84 -11.10 15.44
CA SER A 186 -0.67 -10.80 14.02
C SER A 186 -0.84 -12.03 13.16
N GLU A 187 -1.52 -11.88 12.03
CA GLU A 187 -1.56 -12.89 10.97
C GLU A 187 -0.82 -12.37 9.74
N ARG A 188 -0.03 -13.22 9.08
CA ARG A 188 0.71 -12.82 7.87
C ARG A 188 0.28 -13.65 6.67
N VAL A 189 -0.03 -12.96 5.58
CA VAL A 189 -0.46 -13.56 4.32
C VAL A 189 0.45 -13.10 3.19
N VAL A 190 0.80 -14.01 2.29
CA VAL A 190 1.51 -13.70 1.05
C VAL A 190 0.51 -13.75 -0.10
N LEU A 191 0.43 -12.67 -0.87
CA LEU A 191 -0.44 -12.51 -2.02
C LEU A 191 0.41 -12.48 -3.27
N ASN A 192 0.13 -13.40 -4.20
CA ASN A 192 0.74 -13.44 -5.51
C ASN A 192 -0.20 -12.80 -6.54
N CYS A 193 0.29 -12.65 -7.77
CA CYS A 193 -0.53 -12.25 -8.91
C CYS A 193 -1.83 -13.06 -9.00
N GLY A 194 -2.96 -12.37 -9.05
CA GLY A 194 -4.31 -12.94 -9.08
C GLY A 194 -4.97 -13.12 -7.72
N ASP A 195 -4.21 -13.05 -6.62
CA ASP A 195 -4.77 -13.16 -5.28
C ASP A 195 -5.47 -11.86 -4.86
N ALA A 196 -6.50 -12.02 -4.02
CA ALA A 196 -7.20 -10.91 -3.39
C ALA A 196 -7.32 -11.15 -1.88
N LEU A 197 -7.09 -10.09 -1.09
CA LEU A 197 -7.21 -10.10 0.36
C LEU A 197 -8.29 -9.14 0.81
N PHE A 198 -9.28 -9.66 1.51
CA PHE A 198 -10.26 -8.83 2.22
C PHE A 198 -9.67 -8.39 3.57
N ILE A 199 -9.61 -7.09 3.78
CA ILE A 199 -9.20 -6.45 5.03
C ILE A 199 -10.43 -5.75 5.59
N PRO A 200 -11.01 -6.26 6.71
CA PRO A 200 -12.18 -5.62 7.29
C PRO A 200 -11.84 -4.22 7.81
N GLU A 201 -12.85 -3.36 7.86
CA GLU A 201 -12.72 -2.01 8.36
C GLU A 201 -12.13 -1.98 9.78
N GLY A 202 -11.23 -1.04 10.05
CA GLY A 202 -10.57 -0.90 11.35
C GLY A 202 -9.48 -1.94 11.66
N TRP A 203 -9.23 -2.91 10.78
CA TRP A 203 -8.10 -3.82 10.92
C TRP A 203 -6.80 -3.10 10.60
N TYR A 204 -5.83 -3.24 11.51
CA TYR A 204 -4.49 -2.75 11.23
C TYR A 204 -3.83 -3.66 10.21
N HIS A 205 -3.09 -3.06 9.30
CA HIS A 205 -2.33 -3.79 8.31
C HIS A 205 -1.02 -3.08 7.99
N GLN A 206 -0.03 -3.88 7.61
CA GLN A 206 1.22 -3.43 7.06
C GLN A 206 1.53 -4.28 5.82
N VAL A 207 1.95 -3.62 4.74
CA VAL A 207 2.17 -4.25 3.44
C VAL A 207 3.64 -4.11 3.04
N ASP A 208 4.30 -5.24 2.81
CA ASP A 208 5.55 -5.33 2.06
C ASP A 208 5.21 -5.58 0.61
N SER A 209 5.76 -4.79 -0.30
CA SER A 209 5.66 -5.00 -1.75
C SER A 209 7.04 -5.35 -2.25
N ASP A 210 7.15 -6.41 -3.05
CA ASP A 210 8.39 -6.74 -3.74
C ASP A 210 8.58 -5.78 -4.94
N ASP A 211 9.71 -5.88 -5.63
CA ASP A 211 10.01 -5.07 -6.82
C ASP A 211 8.95 -5.28 -7.92
N LEU A 212 8.64 -4.21 -8.68
CA LEU A 212 7.67 -4.25 -9.79
C LEU A 212 6.28 -4.82 -9.45
N THR A 213 5.75 -4.47 -8.28
CA THR A 213 4.42 -4.96 -7.87
C THR A 213 3.33 -3.98 -8.28
N ILE A 214 2.21 -4.49 -8.81
CA ILE A 214 0.99 -3.74 -9.14
C ILE A 214 -0.17 -4.30 -8.32
N ALA A 215 -0.94 -3.42 -7.68
CA ALA A 215 -2.17 -3.81 -7.00
C ALA A 215 -3.27 -2.77 -7.19
N ILE A 216 -4.51 -3.23 -7.05
CA ILE A 216 -5.70 -2.40 -7.06
C ILE A 216 -6.45 -2.71 -5.78
N ASN A 217 -6.96 -1.68 -5.12
CA ASN A 217 -7.79 -1.89 -3.96
C ASN A 217 -9.17 -1.21 -4.12
N PHE A 218 -10.19 -1.87 -3.58
CA PHE A 218 -11.57 -1.39 -3.56
C PHE A 218 -11.92 -1.01 -2.14
N TRP A 219 -12.36 0.24 -1.92
CA TRP A 219 -12.84 0.71 -0.62
C TRP A 219 -14.34 0.94 -0.64
N TRP A 220 -15.02 0.49 0.41
CA TRP A 220 -16.42 0.81 0.68
C TRP A 220 -16.67 0.90 2.18
N LYS A 221 -17.64 1.70 2.58
CA LYS A 221 -17.98 1.87 4.00
C LYS A 221 -18.71 0.64 4.55
N SER A 222 -18.46 0.31 5.81
CA SER A 222 -19.33 -0.60 6.54
C SER A 222 -20.67 0.07 6.88
N ARG A 223 -21.61 -0.71 7.41
CA ARG A 223 -22.85 -0.16 7.98
C ARG A 223 -22.55 0.79 9.15
N ILE A 224 -21.59 0.43 10.01
CA ILE A 224 -21.20 1.24 11.17
C ILE A 224 -20.72 2.61 10.70
N MET A 225 -19.79 2.64 9.75
CA MET A 225 -19.25 3.89 9.22
C MET A 225 -20.29 4.74 8.46
N THR A 226 -21.28 4.10 7.84
CA THR A 226 -22.36 4.82 7.14
C THR A 226 -23.37 5.44 8.11
N GLU A 227 -23.55 4.85 9.29
CA GLU A 227 -24.46 5.33 10.34
C GLU A 227 -23.78 6.30 11.33
N MET A 228 -22.45 6.42 11.28
CA MET A 228 -21.70 7.36 12.11
C MET A 228 -22.02 8.82 11.75
N LEU A 229 -22.06 9.67 12.77
CA LEU A 229 -22.27 11.11 12.60
C LEU A 229 -21.06 11.72 11.87
N GLU A 230 -21.28 12.82 11.13
CA GLU A 230 -20.25 13.46 10.30
C GLU A 230 -18.97 13.86 11.07
N HIS A 231 -19.11 14.20 12.37
CA HIS A 231 -17.97 14.54 13.22
C HIS A 231 -17.26 13.32 13.83
N MET A 232 -17.78 12.11 13.63
CA MET A 232 -17.16 10.88 14.06
C MET A 232 -16.28 10.33 12.94
N ASP A 233 -15.01 10.15 13.25
CA ASP A 233 -13.96 9.74 12.31
C ASP A 233 -13.47 8.30 12.57
N ALA A 234 -12.35 7.95 11.93
CA ALA A 234 -11.68 6.67 12.10
C ALA A 234 -11.31 6.35 13.57
N TYR A 235 -11.13 7.35 14.44
CA TYR A 235 -10.87 7.12 15.87
C TYR A 235 -12.09 6.49 16.55
N TYR A 236 -13.30 7.03 16.33
CA TYR A 236 -14.51 6.49 16.96
C TYR A 236 -14.82 5.09 16.46
N LEU A 237 -14.68 4.85 15.17
CA LEU A 237 -14.82 3.52 14.58
C LEU A 237 -13.92 2.50 15.30
N ARG A 238 -12.62 2.80 15.44
CA ARG A 238 -11.68 1.95 16.17
C ARG A 238 -12.15 1.66 17.60
N ARG A 239 -12.69 2.67 18.29
CA ARG A 239 -13.20 2.50 19.67
C ARG A 239 -14.40 1.56 19.73
N ILE A 240 -15.31 1.63 18.75
CA ILE A 240 -16.48 0.76 18.63
C ILE A 240 -16.02 -0.68 18.35
N LEU A 241 -15.24 -0.89 17.29
CA LEU A 241 -14.81 -2.23 16.86
C LEU A 241 -13.96 -2.96 17.91
N ARG A 242 -13.08 -2.24 18.62
CA ARG A 242 -12.30 -2.81 19.72
C ARG A 242 -13.18 -3.39 20.82
N SER A 243 -14.35 -2.80 21.06
CA SER A 243 -15.26 -3.28 22.09
C SER A 243 -16.01 -4.55 21.67
N GLU A 244 -16.27 -4.73 20.37
CA GLU A 244 -17.01 -5.89 19.83
C GLU A 244 -16.15 -7.16 19.76
N ASP A 245 -14.88 -7.05 19.34
CA ASP A 245 -13.95 -8.19 19.28
C ASP A 245 -13.70 -8.85 20.66
N TRP A 246 -13.72 -8.04 21.73
CA TRP A 246 -13.57 -8.54 23.09
C TRP A 246 -14.70 -9.50 23.49
N TRP A 247 -15.92 -9.27 22.99
CA TRP A 247 -17.04 -10.17 23.27
C TRP A 247 -16.89 -11.49 22.51
N ILE A 248 -16.40 -11.47 21.26
CA ILE A 248 -16.25 -12.68 20.43
C ILE A 248 -15.19 -13.62 21.01
N GLN A 249 -14.06 -13.10 21.49
CA GLN A 249 -12.98 -13.92 22.10
C GLN A 249 -13.39 -14.61 23.42
N ARG A 250 -14.49 -14.18 24.06
CA ARG A 250 -14.96 -14.79 25.32
C ARG A 250 -15.82 -16.04 25.11
N TRP A 251 -16.33 -16.27 23.90
CA TRP A 251 -17.17 -17.43 23.56
C TRP A 251 -16.41 -18.55 22.85
N THR A 252 -15.17 -18.29 22.42
CA THR A 252 -14.30 -19.27 21.74
C THR A 252 -13.21 -19.86 22.65
N LYS A 253 -13.34 -19.70 23.98
CA LYS A 253 -12.54 -20.41 24.99
C LYS A 253 -13.42 -21.23 25.91
#